data_AF-A0A194VVJ9-F1
#
_entry.id   AF-A0A194VVJ9-F1
#
_cell.length_a   1.000
_cell.length_b   1.000
_cell.length_c   1.000
_cell.angle_alpha   90.00
_cell.angle_beta   90.00
_cell.angle_gamma   90.00
#
_symmetry.space_group_name_H-M   'P 1'
#
loop_
_entity.id
_entity.type
_entity.pdbx_description
1 polymer ?
#
loop_
_entity_poly.entity_id
_entity_poly.type
_entity_poly.pdbx_seq_one_letter_code
_entity_poly.pdbx_strand_id
1 'polypeptide(L)'
;MVSQLLYTALLPLLVTHGVGQNFTISNGQIYTPGFAILDSPQPGTPMGGDTIEIALDVTADGILPLNVAANSPSRINNITIFMYSYDTGRNFTVSNGTATANNASLGEIMQQEPSSTVKHVQWKWPACLVGNGQPTTEDSDRGVYNISIRQNFVMNSTNYYTIFDVPISVTNSIENSTGRADCDSLDNPLLTPAQIDAPAANSVGVLFAPGDSQVVKVQLNNTDESGQGLGGAGMLSWRSGAEWICAVTFALAFVL
;
A
#
# COMPACT_ATOMS: atom_id res chain seq x y z
N MET A 1 14.51 33.95 -62.48
CA MET A 1 14.68 32.61 -61.89
C MET A 1 14.92 32.78 -60.40
N VAL A 2 13.88 32.67 -59.58
CA VAL A 2 14.00 32.60 -58.12
C VAL A 2 13.02 31.50 -57.69
N SER A 3 13.55 30.36 -57.26
CA SER A 3 12.78 29.25 -56.73
C SER A 3 12.82 29.35 -55.22
N GLN A 4 11.68 29.68 -54.60
CA GLN A 4 11.49 29.59 -53.15
C GLN A 4 11.10 28.16 -52.81
N LEU A 5 12.00 27.43 -52.16
CA LEU A 5 11.72 26.14 -51.52
C LEU A 5 11.12 26.41 -50.14
N LEU A 6 9.83 26.10 -49.99
CA LEU A 6 9.14 26.04 -48.70
C LEU A 6 9.57 24.75 -47.98
N TYR A 7 10.33 24.89 -46.88
CA TYR A 7 10.55 23.81 -45.93
C TYR A 7 9.35 23.74 -44.97
N THR A 8 8.43 22.82 -45.20
CA THR A 8 7.45 22.42 -44.18
C THR A 8 8.13 21.53 -43.15
N ALA A 9 8.46 22.09 -42.00
CA ALA A 9 8.87 21.34 -40.82
C ALA A 9 7.67 20.58 -40.26
N LEU A 10 7.64 19.26 -40.45
CA LEU A 10 6.69 18.36 -39.82
C LEU A 10 7.16 18.13 -38.36
N LEU A 11 6.50 18.76 -37.39
CA LEU A 11 6.68 18.42 -35.97
C LEU A 11 6.01 17.06 -35.70
N PRO A 12 6.74 16.03 -35.21
CA PRO A 12 6.09 14.83 -34.71
C PRO A 12 5.43 15.17 -33.36
N LEU A 13 4.10 15.11 -33.31
CA LEU A 13 3.34 15.11 -32.07
C LEU A 13 3.63 13.78 -31.35
N LEU A 14 4.53 13.82 -30.36
CA LEU A 14 4.66 12.74 -29.38
C LEU A 14 3.39 12.73 -28.54
N VAL A 15 2.45 11.86 -28.88
CA VAL A 15 1.30 11.53 -28.02
C VAL A 15 1.85 10.68 -26.89
N THR A 16 2.22 11.31 -25.78
CA THR A 16 2.43 10.62 -24.51
C THR A 16 1.09 10.03 -24.09
N HIS A 17 0.98 8.70 -24.12
CA HIS A 17 -0.16 8.01 -23.56
C HIS A 17 -0.01 8.08 -22.04
N GLY A 18 -0.50 9.16 -21.44
CA GLY A 18 -0.68 9.21 -20.00
C GLY A 18 -1.73 8.18 -19.62
N VAL A 19 -1.30 7.01 -19.15
CA VAL A 19 -2.20 6.09 -18.44
C VAL A 19 -2.58 6.79 -17.15
N GLY A 20 -3.69 7.53 -17.17
CA GLY A 20 -4.23 8.12 -15.96
C GLY A 20 -4.60 6.99 -15.01
N GLN A 21 -3.85 6.84 -13.92
CA GLN A 21 -4.22 5.96 -12.83
C GLN A 21 -5.51 6.50 -12.21
N ASN A 22 -6.57 5.69 -12.22
CA ASN A 22 -7.83 6.06 -11.59
C ASN A 22 -7.81 5.58 -10.13
N PHE A 23 -7.87 6.53 -9.20
CA PHE A 23 -7.83 6.24 -7.77
C PHE A 23 -9.23 6.14 -7.18
N THR A 24 -9.50 5.10 -6.40
CA THR A 24 -10.71 5.04 -5.58
C THR A 24 -10.42 5.70 -4.25
N ILE A 25 -10.90 6.93 -4.08
CA ILE A 25 -10.64 7.76 -2.90
C ILE A 25 -11.94 7.97 -2.13
N SER A 26 -11.91 7.77 -0.80
CA SER A 26 -12.99 8.16 0.10
C SER A 26 -12.43 8.63 1.43
N ASN A 27 -12.98 9.71 1.98
CA ASN A 27 -12.54 10.31 3.24
C ASN A 27 -11.04 10.62 3.31
N GLY A 28 -10.40 10.89 2.16
CA GLY A 28 -8.97 11.15 2.05
C GLY A 28 -8.10 9.88 1.99
N GLN A 29 -8.68 8.70 2.13
CA GLN A 29 -7.98 7.42 1.98
C GLN A 29 -8.08 6.90 0.55
N ILE A 30 -7.05 6.18 0.11
CA ILE A 30 -6.95 5.63 -1.24
C ILE A 30 -6.99 4.11 -1.15
N TYR A 31 -8.06 3.53 -1.68
CA TYR A 31 -8.28 2.10 -1.66
C TYR A 31 -7.42 1.43 -2.73
N THR A 32 -6.67 0.44 -2.29
CA THR A 32 -5.74 -0.33 -3.12
C THR A 32 -6.38 -1.66 -3.53
N PRO A 33 -5.81 -2.40 -4.48
CA PRO A 33 -6.23 -3.76 -4.79
C PRO A 33 -5.73 -4.76 -3.73
N GLY A 34 -5.90 -4.47 -2.44
CA GLY A 34 -5.39 -5.28 -1.34
C GLY A 34 -6.04 -4.91 -0.01
N PHE A 35 -5.55 -5.48 1.09
CA PHE A 35 -6.05 -5.14 2.43
C PHE A 35 -5.53 -3.79 2.93
N ALA A 36 -4.34 -3.38 2.52
CA ALA A 36 -3.79 -2.10 2.94
C ALA A 36 -4.49 -0.96 2.22
N ILE A 37 -4.85 0.08 2.96
CA ILE A 37 -5.41 1.32 2.44
C ILE A 37 -4.37 2.41 2.64
N LEU A 38 -4.16 3.23 1.61
CA LEU A 38 -3.17 4.29 1.65
C LEU A 38 -3.79 5.59 2.19
N ASP A 39 -3.31 6.03 3.35
CA ASP A 39 -3.75 7.28 3.97
C ASP A 39 -2.91 8.47 3.46
N SER A 40 -1.61 8.25 3.23
CA SER A 40 -0.69 9.25 2.68
C SER A 40 0.52 8.61 2.00
N PRO A 41 1.10 9.24 0.96
CA PRO A 41 0.75 10.56 0.42
C PRO A 41 -0.42 10.51 -0.58
N GLN A 42 -0.95 11.67 -0.95
CA GLN A 42 -1.89 11.80 -2.06
C GLN A 42 -1.16 11.76 -3.41
N PRO A 43 -1.82 11.36 -4.52
CA PRO A 43 -1.21 11.34 -5.84
C PRO A 43 -0.75 12.73 -6.26
N GLY A 44 0.46 12.83 -6.80
CA GLY A 44 1.09 14.07 -7.23
C GLY A 44 1.67 14.93 -6.10
N THR A 45 1.72 14.43 -4.85
CA THR A 45 2.26 15.21 -3.73
C THR A 45 3.73 15.55 -3.97
N PRO A 46 4.13 16.84 -3.85
CA PRO A 46 5.53 17.24 -3.77
C PRO A 46 6.13 16.81 -2.43
N MET A 47 7.13 15.95 -2.48
CA MET A 47 7.79 15.32 -1.33
C MET A 47 9.20 15.87 -1.12
N GLY A 48 9.66 15.83 0.14
CA GLY A 48 10.97 16.28 0.61
C GLY A 48 11.07 16.07 2.12
N GLY A 49 11.90 16.85 2.82
CA GLY A 49 12.13 16.69 4.25
C GLY A 49 13.26 15.69 4.56
N ASP A 50 13.32 15.18 5.79
CA ASP A 50 14.37 14.21 6.16
C ASP A 50 14.05 12.79 5.67
N THR A 51 12.78 12.40 5.75
CA THR A 51 12.25 11.10 5.36
C THR A 51 11.08 11.25 4.38
N ILE A 52 10.82 10.23 3.57
CA ILE A 52 9.50 10.02 3.00
C ILE A 52 8.58 9.50 4.11
N GLU A 53 7.35 9.97 4.13
CA GLU A 53 6.31 9.49 5.05
C GLU A 53 5.20 8.84 4.24
N ILE A 54 4.95 7.56 4.50
CA ILE A 54 3.86 6.79 3.91
C ILE A 54 3.05 6.20 5.04
N ALA A 55 1.74 6.45 5.06
CA ALA A 55 0.84 5.89 6.06
C ALA A 55 -0.09 4.86 5.42
N LEU A 56 -0.12 3.66 5.99
CA LEU A 56 -0.94 2.54 5.51
C LEU A 56 -1.85 2.04 6.62
N ASP A 57 -3.17 2.12 6.47
CA ASP A 57 -4.10 1.34 7.28
C ASP A 57 -4.03 -0.12 6.83
N VAL A 58 -3.69 -1.04 7.72
CA VAL A 58 -3.51 -2.48 7.43
C VAL A 58 -4.69 -3.34 7.89
N THR A 59 -5.82 -2.71 8.19
CA THR A 59 -7.04 -3.34 8.71
C THR A 59 -8.18 -3.37 7.72
N ALA A 60 -7.97 -2.94 6.47
CA ALA A 60 -9.01 -2.90 5.45
C ALA A 60 -10.27 -2.18 5.96
N ASP A 61 -10.09 -0.97 6.50
CA ASP A 61 -11.16 -0.15 7.10
C ASP A 61 -11.87 -0.90 8.25
N GLY A 62 -11.08 -1.58 9.09
CA GLY A 62 -11.55 -2.36 10.24
C GLY A 62 -12.13 -3.75 9.93
N ILE A 63 -12.15 -4.19 8.66
CA ILE A 63 -12.64 -5.52 8.26
C ILE A 63 -11.65 -6.63 8.66
N LEU A 64 -10.35 -6.35 8.57
CA LEU A 64 -9.27 -7.25 8.96
C LEU A 64 -8.74 -6.82 10.35
N PRO A 65 -8.95 -7.61 11.42
CA PRO A 65 -8.38 -7.33 12.72
C PRO A 65 -6.85 -7.28 12.69
N LEU A 66 -6.21 -6.56 13.62
CA LEU A 66 -4.75 -6.46 13.66
C LEU A 66 -4.08 -7.79 14.10
N ASN A 67 -4.66 -8.48 15.09
CA ASN A 67 -4.09 -9.69 15.72
C ASN A 67 -4.54 -10.99 15.03
N VAL A 68 -4.29 -11.08 13.73
CA VAL A 68 -4.63 -12.25 12.92
C VAL A 68 -3.67 -13.42 13.19
N ALA A 69 -4.21 -14.63 13.30
CA ALA A 69 -3.40 -15.84 13.40
C ALA A 69 -2.62 -16.12 12.11
N ALA A 70 -1.41 -16.65 12.24
CA ALA A 70 -0.56 -16.95 11.08
C ALA A 70 -1.22 -17.93 10.07
N ASN A 71 -2.11 -18.81 10.55
CA ASN A 71 -2.87 -19.75 9.73
C ASN A 71 -4.27 -19.26 9.35
N SER A 72 -4.60 -17.98 9.62
CA SER A 72 -5.90 -17.40 9.28
C SER A 72 -6.19 -17.51 7.78
N PRO A 73 -7.44 -17.82 7.38
CA PRO A 73 -7.85 -17.81 5.98
C PRO A 73 -7.68 -16.46 5.30
N SER A 74 -7.64 -15.38 6.08
CA SER A 74 -7.36 -14.05 5.55
C SER A 74 -6.35 -13.32 6.42
N ARG A 75 -5.28 -12.80 5.81
CA ARG A 75 -4.17 -12.11 6.46
C ARG A 75 -3.28 -11.42 5.43
N ILE A 76 -2.55 -10.39 5.85
CA ILE A 76 -1.41 -9.85 5.10
C ILE A 76 -0.19 -10.72 5.40
N ASN A 77 0.49 -11.23 4.37
CA ASN A 77 1.75 -11.98 4.53
C ASN A 77 2.93 -11.00 4.58
N ASN A 78 2.99 -10.04 3.66
CA ASN A 78 3.94 -8.93 3.71
C ASN A 78 3.48 -7.76 2.84
N ILE A 79 4.06 -6.60 3.11
CA ILE A 79 3.98 -5.41 2.26
C ILE A 79 5.41 -4.99 1.96
N THR A 80 5.72 -4.81 0.69
CA THR A 80 7.00 -4.26 0.23
C THR A 80 6.75 -2.95 -0.50
N ILE A 81 7.68 -2.02 -0.38
CA ILE A 81 7.56 -0.68 -0.94
C ILE A 81 8.82 -0.37 -1.72
N PHE A 82 8.64 0.08 -2.95
CA PHE A 82 9.71 0.59 -3.81
C PHE A 82 9.40 2.02 -4.22
N MET A 83 10.44 2.77 -4.55
CA MET A 83 10.29 4.08 -5.16
C MET A 83 11.04 4.09 -6.48
N TYR A 84 10.32 4.18 -7.60
CA TYR A 84 10.92 4.04 -8.92
C TYR A 84 10.54 5.19 -9.85
N SER A 85 11.41 5.45 -10.83
CA SER A 85 11.16 6.40 -11.93
C SER A 85 11.78 5.88 -13.21
N TYR A 86 10.98 5.83 -14.27
CA TYR A 86 11.48 5.54 -15.61
C TYR A 86 12.26 6.71 -16.21
N ASP A 87 12.03 7.93 -15.72
CA ASP A 87 12.70 9.13 -16.21
C ASP A 87 14.15 9.21 -15.69
N THR A 88 14.36 8.88 -14.42
CA THR A 88 15.71 8.87 -13.80
C THR A 88 16.40 7.51 -13.91
N GLY A 89 15.66 6.45 -14.26
CA GLY A 89 16.17 5.08 -14.31
C GLY A 89 16.36 4.42 -12.94
N ARG A 90 15.91 5.06 -11.86
CA ARG A 90 16.09 4.57 -10.48
C ARG A 90 14.94 3.67 -10.01
N ASN A 91 15.26 2.70 -9.17
CA ASN A 91 14.31 1.83 -8.47
C ASN A 91 14.81 1.50 -7.05
N PHE A 92 14.50 2.37 -6.09
CA PHE A 92 14.98 2.23 -4.72
C PHE A 92 14.13 1.27 -3.88
N THR A 93 14.80 0.43 -3.09
CA THR A 93 14.14 -0.36 -2.03
C THR A 93 13.83 0.52 -0.82
N VAL A 94 12.55 0.85 -0.61
CA VAL A 94 12.07 1.54 0.61
C VAL A 94 11.91 0.54 1.74
N SER A 95 11.19 -0.56 1.49
CA SER A 95 11.03 -1.68 2.43
C SER A 95 10.91 -3.00 1.67
N ASN A 96 11.67 -4.02 2.08
CA ASN A 96 11.64 -5.35 1.46
C ASN A 96 11.35 -6.50 2.45
N GLY A 97 10.96 -6.19 3.69
CA GLY A 97 10.63 -7.20 4.69
C GLY A 97 11.79 -8.04 5.24
N THR A 98 13.02 -7.87 4.74
CA THR A 98 14.20 -8.68 5.13
C THR A 98 15.35 -7.85 5.70
N ALA A 99 15.26 -6.52 5.62
CA ALA A 99 16.24 -5.61 6.18
C ALA A 99 16.28 -5.70 7.72
N THR A 100 17.45 -6.00 8.28
CA THR A 100 17.74 -5.93 9.72
C THR A 100 18.08 -4.50 10.15
N ALA A 101 18.07 -4.24 11.47
CA ALA A 101 18.50 -2.96 12.03
C ALA A 101 19.84 -2.49 11.44
N ASN A 102 19.93 -1.20 11.08
CA ASN A 102 21.04 -0.52 10.38
C ASN A 102 21.14 -0.73 8.85
N ASN A 103 20.13 -1.33 8.21
CA ASN A 103 20.04 -1.28 6.75
C ASN A 103 19.36 0.03 6.30
N ALA A 104 19.73 0.53 5.12
CA ALA A 104 19.17 1.74 4.53
C ALA A 104 17.71 1.54 4.10
N SER A 105 17.30 0.30 3.83
CA SER A 105 15.90 -0.10 3.64
C SER A 105 15.25 -0.48 4.97
N LEU A 106 13.94 -0.26 5.07
CA LEU A 106 13.16 -0.65 6.25
C LEU A 106 12.83 -2.15 6.24
N GLY A 107 12.74 -2.73 7.44
CA GLY A 107 12.29 -4.10 7.67
C GLY A 107 10.80 -4.31 7.37
N GLU A 108 10.23 -5.41 7.85
CA GLU A 108 8.83 -5.77 7.60
C GLU A 108 7.84 -4.73 8.14
N ILE A 109 7.01 -4.17 7.24
CA ILE A 109 6.02 -3.14 7.57
C ILE A 109 5.05 -3.60 8.67
N MET A 110 4.62 -4.86 8.64
CA MET A 110 3.66 -5.39 9.62
C MET A 110 4.26 -5.51 11.03
N GLN A 111 5.58 -5.55 11.16
CA GLN A 111 6.28 -5.54 12.45
C GLN A 111 6.50 -4.11 12.99
N GLN A 112 6.34 -3.09 12.15
CA GLN A 112 6.39 -1.70 12.59
C GLN A 112 5.11 -1.38 13.35
N GLU A 113 5.25 -0.61 14.43
CA GLU A 113 4.14 -0.15 15.26
C GLU A 113 3.11 -1.26 15.55
N PRO A 114 3.50 -2.38 16.18
CA PRO A 114 2.72 -3.63 16.18
C PRO A 114 1.30 -3.51 16.77
N SER A 115 1.04 -2.50 17.60
CA SER A 115 -0.27 -2.21 18.19
C SER A 115 -1.10 -1.19 17.42
N SER A 116 -0.59 -0.66 16.30
CA SER A 116 -1.28 0.34 15.46
C SER A 116 -1.92 -0.31 14.24
N THR A 117 -3.14 0.15 13.91
CA THR A 117 -3.83 -0.19 12.65
C THR A 117 -3.26 0.56 11.46
N VAL A 118 -2.60 1.69 11.70
CA VAL A 118 -1.88 2.48 10.70
C VAL A 118 -0.38 2.28 10.88
N LYS A 119 0.31 1.99 9.78
CA LYS A 119 1.77 1.85 9.73
C LYS A 119 2.39 3.09 9.11
N HIS A 120 3.20 3.80 9.87
CA HIS A 120 3.96 4.97 9.42
C HIS A 120 5.34 4.54 8.94
N VAL A 121 5.51 4.47 7.62
CA VAL A 121 6.78 4.17 6.98
C VAL A 121 7.57 5.46 6.86
N GLN A 122 8.60 5.60 7.69
CA GLN A 122 9.53 6.72 7.67
C GLN A 122 10.87 6.28 7.09
N TRP A 123 11.07 6.48 5.78
CA TRP A 123 12.29 6.06 5.10
C TRP A 123 13.15 7.26 4.72
N LYS A 124 14.44 7.23 5.05
CA LYS A 124 15.35 8.35 4.82
C LYS A 124 15.71 8.47 3.35
N TRP A 125 15.54 9.66 2.78
CA TRP A 125 15.92 9.92 1.39
C TRP A 125 17.42 9.62 1.17
N PRO A 126 17.80 8.90 0.09
CA PRO A 126 19.19 8.64 -0.25
C PRO A 126 19.91 9.90 -0.78
N ALA A 127 21.23 9.86 -0.78
CA ALA A 127 22.08 11.05 -0.96
C ALA A 127 21.89 11.77 -2.32
N CYS A 128 21.64 11.04 -3.40
CA CYS A 128 21.45 11.62 -4.73
C CYS A 128 20.16 12.43 -4.89
N LEU A 129 19.19 12.27 -3.97
CA LEU A 129 17.94 13.04 -3.99
C LEU A 129 18.03 14.37 -3.22
N VAL A 130 19.18 14.65 -2.60
CA VAL A 130 19.46 15.93 -1.92
C VAL A 130 19.35 17.08 -2.90
N GLY A 131 18.66 18.14 -2.49
CA GLY A 131 18.43 19.32 -3.32
C GLY A 131 17.11 20.01 -2.98
N ASN A 132 16.83 21.09 -3.68
CA ASN A 132 15.60 21.86 -3.53
C ASN A 132 15.12 22.38 -4.89
N GLY A 133 13.83 22.20 -5.19
CA GLY A 133 13.20 22.63 -6.44
C GLY A 133 13.06 21.53 -7.49
N GLN A 134 12.81 21.92 -8.74
CA GLN A 134 12.70 21.01 -9.88
C GLN A 134 14.07 20.45 -10.29
N PRO A 135 14.10 19.35 -11.07
CA PRO A 135 15.33 18.86 -11.70
C PRO A 135 16.01 19.98 -12.50
N THR A 136 17.31 20.18 -12.28
CA THR A 136 18.07 21.27 -12.92
C THR A 136 18.92 20.80 -14.11
N THR A 137 19.11 19.49 -14.25
CA THR A 137 19.89 18.83 -15.30
C THR A 137 19.18 17.55 -15.74
N GLU A 138 19.49 17.05 -16.93
CA GLU A 138 18.97 15.78 -17.44
C GLU A 138 19.40 14.60 -16.56
N ASP A 139 20.63 14.63 -16.02
CA ASP A 139 21.16 13.58 -15.12
C ASP A 139 20.71 13.75 -13.66
N SER A 140 19.67 14.54 -13.39
CA SER A 140 19.19 14.72 -12.02
C SER A 140 18.42 13.49 -11.55
N ASP A 141 18.80 12.94 -10.39
CA ASP A 141 18.02 11.89 -9.73
C ASP A 141 16.70 12.40 -9.14
N ARG A 142 16.43 13.71 -9.14
CA ARG A 142 15.18 14.29 -8.63
C ARG A 142 14.13 14.33 -9.75
N GLY A 143 12.85 14.38 -9.39
CA GLY A 143 11.77 14.43 -10.39
C GLY A 143 10.53 13.65 -10.00
N VAL A 144 9.83 13.12 -11.00
CA VAL A 144 8.62 12.32 -10.79
C VAL A 144 9.00 10.88 -10.46
N TYR A 145 8.37 10.34 -9.42
CA TYR A 145 8.55 8.97 -8.96
C TYR A 145 7.19 8.34 -8.69
N ASN A 146 7.13 7.01 -8.72
CA ASN A 146 6.02 6.26 -8.18
C ASN A 146 6.46 5.54 -6.90
N ILE A 147 5.65 5.65 -5.85
CA ILE A 147 5.71 4.76 -4.70
C ILE A 147 4.92 3.50 -5.09
N SER A 148 5.63 2.38 -5.26
CA SER A 148 5.05 1.08 -5.61
C SER A 148 4.79 0.27 -4.34
N ILE A 149 3.53 0.17 -3.94
CA ILE A 149 3.08 -0.61 -2.78
C ILE A 149 2.69 -2.00 -3.28
N ARG A 150 3.44 -3.00 -2.84
CA ARG A 150 3.27 -4.39 -3.28
C ARG A 150 2.83 -5.25 -2.12
N GLN A 151 1.66 -5.84 -2.24
CA GLN A 151 1.04 -6.62 -1.16
C GLN A 151 1.03 -8.09 -1.53
N ASN A 152 1.53 -8.95 -0.63
CA ASN A 152 1.26 -10.38 -0.65
C ASN A 152 0.31 -10.69 0.50
N PHE A 153 -0.86 -11.23 0.18
CA PHE A 153 -1.87 -11.52 1.18
C PHE A 153 -2.66 -12.78 0.82
N VAL A 154 -3.33 -13.33 1.83
CA VAL A 154 -4.32 -14.39 1.64
C VAL A 154 -5.68 -13.79 1.94
N MET A 155 -6.66 -14.02 1.09
CA MET A 155 -8.06 -13.66 1.35
C MET A 155 -8.93 -14.89 1.10
N ASN A 156 -9.66 -15.32 2.13
CA ASN A 156 -10.51 -16.52 2.09
C ASN A 156 -9.79 -17.76 1.53
N SER A 157 -8.57 -18.01 2.02
CA SER A 157 -7.68 -19.10 1.62
C SER A 157 -7.13 -19.04 0.20
N THR A 158 -7.30 -17.92 -0.50
CA THR A 158 -6.72 -17.67 -1.83
C THR A 158 -5.58 -16.68 -1.71
N ASN A 159 -4.42 -16.98 -2.32
CA ASN A 159 -3.27 -16.09 -2.33
C ASN A 159 -3.44 -15.02 -3.41
N TYR A 160 -3.08 -13.79 -3.07
CA TYR A 160 -3.08 -12.65 -3.97
C TYR A 160 -1.75 -11.91 -3.85
N TYR A 161 -1.34 -11.34 -4.98
CA TYR A 161 -0.22 -10.42 -5.04
C TYR A 161 -0.62 -9.23 -5.90
N THR A 162 -0.52 -8.03 -5.35
CA THR A 162 -0.95 -6.81 -6.05
C THR A 162 0.10 -5.72 -6.01
N ILE A 163 0.03 -4.81 -6.97
CA ILE A 163 1.00 -3.73 -7.20
C ILE A 163 0.23 -2.43 -7.36
N PHE A 164 0.43 -1.48 -6.47
CA PHE A 164 -0.27 -0.21 -6.49
C PHE A 164 0.71 0.94 -6.53
N ASP A 165 0.70 1.70 -7.63
CA ASP A 165 1.66 2.77 -7.87
C ASP A 165 1.02 4.13 -7.62
N VAL A 166 1.68 4.94 -6.79
CA VAL A 166 1.23 6.28 -6.41
C VAL A 166 2.24 7.31 -6.90
N PRO A 167 1.87 8.20 -7.83
CA PRO A 167 2.80 9.20 -8.32
C PRO A 167 3.08 10.24 -7.24
N ILE A 168 4.33 10.66 -7.13
CA ILE A 168 4.82 11.77 -6.29
C ILE A 168 5.84 12.58 -7.09
N SER A 169 6.22 13.75 -6.59
CA SER A 169 7.39 14.47 -7.11
C SER A 169 8.40 14.76 -6.00
N VAL A 170 9.67 14.47 -6.25
CA VAL A 170 10.77 14.77 -5.32
C VAL A 170 11.29 16.17 -5.62
N THR A 171 10.55 17.19 -5.19
CA THR A 171 10.86 18.60 -5.52
C THR A 171 11.03 19.48 -4.29
N ASN A 172 10.47 19.11 -3.13
CA ASN A 172 10.69 19.88 -1.91
C ASN A 172 12.12 19.67 -1.39
N SER A 173 12.56 20.58 -0.51
CA SER A 173 13.92 20.58 0.03
C SER A 173 14.24 19.27 0.76
N ILE A 174 15.35 18.64 0.39
CA ILE A 174 15.97 17.53 1.10
C ILE A 174 17.38 17.98 1.46
N GLU A 175 17.65 18.12 2.75
CA GLU A 175 18.94 18.61 3.23
C GLU A 175 20.02 17.53 3.17
N ASN A 176 21.26 17.94 2.92
CA ASN A 176 22.40 17.03 2.96
C ASN A 176 22.67 16.58 4.41
N SER A 177 22.92 15.29 4.62
CA SER A 177 23.37 14.77 5.92
C SER A 177 24.19 13.49 5.74
N THR A 178 25.13 13.24 6.67
CA THR A 178 26.01 12.05 6.65
C THR A 178 25.28 10.74 6.93
N GLY A 179 24.01 10.80 7.35
CA GLY A 179 23.17 9.62 7.61
C GLY A 179 22.35 9.14 6.41
N ARG A 180 22.49 9.78 5.23
CA ARG A 180 21.82 9.31 4.00
C ARG A 180 22.64 8.21 3.36
N ALA A 181 21.96 7.14 2.96
CA ALA A 181 22.59 6.05 2.24
C ALA A 181 23.01 6.47 0.83
N ASP A 182 23.99 5.77 0.30
CA ASP A 182 24.38 5.85 -1.10
C ASP A 182 23.24 5.32 -1.99
N CYS A 183 22.98 5.97 -3.12
CA CYS A 183 21.86 5.61 -3.98
C CYS A 183 22.01 4.23 -4.60
N ASP A 184 23.21 3.87 -5.04
CA ASP A 184 23.44 2.59 -5.72
C ASP A 184 23.33 1.41 -4.74
N SER A 185 23.51 1.67 -3.42
CA SER A 185 23.28 0.67 -2.38
C SER A 185 21.80 0.30 -2.18
N LEU A 186 20.88 1.16 -2.62
CA LEU A 186 19.43 1.00 -2.51
C LEU A 186 18.77 0.66 -3.84
N ASP A 187 19.48 0.86 -4.94
CA ASP A 187 18.98 0.73 -6.30
C ASP A 187 18.82 -0.74 -6.69
N ASN A 188 17.75 -1.02 -7.42
CA ASN A 188 17.47 -2.34 -7.99
C ASN A 188 17.39 -2.24 -9.50
N PRO A 189 17.48 -3.38 -10.21
CA PRO A 189 17.11 -3.41 -11.62
C PRO A 189 15.71 -2.83 -11.83
N LEU A 190 15.59 -1.86 -12.74
CA LEU A 190 14.31 -1.30 -13.15
C LEU A 190 13.64 -2.25 -14.15
N LEU A 191 12.50 -2.82 -13.77
CA LEU A 191 11.73 -3.71 -14.63
C LEU A 191 10.84 -2.90 -15.57
N THR A 192 10.67 -3.37 -16.80
CA THR A 192 9.72 -2.77 -17.74
C THR A 192 8.27 -3.04 -17.33
N PRO A 193 7.30 -2.22 -17.77
CA PRO A 193 5.88 -2.44 -17.48
C PRO A 193 5.38 -3.85 -17.88
N ALA A 194 5.89 -4.39 -18.98
CA ALA A 194 5.56 -5.74 -19.44
C ALA A 194 6.12 -6.85 -18.56
N GLN A 195 7.27 -6.63 -17.91
CA GLN A 195 7.83 -7.59 -16.95
C GLN A 195 7.10 -7.55 -15.61
N ILE A 196 6.57 -6.39 -15.22
CA ILE A 196 5.81 -6.22 -13.98
C ILE A 196 4.40 -6.80 -14.10
N ASP A 197 3.74 -6.57 -15.24
CA ASP A 197 2.35 -6.97 -15.51
C ASP A 197 1.38 -6.62 -14.36
N ALA A 198 1.43 -5.34 -13.95
CA ALA A 198 0.55 -4.82 -12.90
C ALA A 198 -0.95 -5.06 -13.15
N PRO A 199 -1.48 -4.98 -14.40
CA PRO A 199 -2.87 -5.34 -14.66
C PRO A 199 -3.22 -6.78 -14.28
N ALA A 200 -2.35 -7.75 -14.59
CA ALA A 200 -2.56 -9.13 -14.18
C ALA A 200 -2.43 -9.31 -12.67
N ALA A 201 -1.44 -8.67 -12.03
CA ALA A 201 -1.30 -8.69 -10.57
C ALA A 201 -2.55 -8.13 -9.89
N ASN A 202 -3.12 -7.05 -10.42
CA ASN A 202 -4.27 -6.36 -9.86
C ASN A 202 -5.62 -6.92 -10.35
N SER A 203 -5.67 -8.14 -10.89
CA SER A 203 -6.91 -8.72 -11.44
C SER A 203 -8.02 -8.87 -10.40
N VAL A 204 -7.67 -8.83 -9.11
CA VAL A 204 -8.63 -8.86 -7.99
C VAL A 204 -9.45 -7.55 -7.88
N GLY A 205 -8.99 -6.46 -8.50
CA GLY A 205 -9.63 -5.16 -8.44
C GLY A 205 -9.43 -4.44 -7.11
N VAL A 206 -9.97 -3.22 -7.00
CA VAL A 206 -9.96 -2.46 -5.74
C VAL A 206 -10.83 -3.19 -4.71
N LEU A 207 -10.33 -3.33 -3.49
CA LEU A 207 -11.01 -4.03 -2.41
C LEU A 207 -11.45 -3.05 -1.31
N PHE A 208 -12.56 -3.36 -0.64
CA PHE A 208 -13.01 -2.72 0.60
C PHE A 208 -13.36 -1.23 0.49
N ALA A 209 -13.43 -0.68 -0.72
CA ALA A 209 -13.94 0.66 -0.97
C ALA A 209 -15.38 0.80 -0.45
N PRO A 210 -15.85 2.02 -0.12
CA PRO A 210 -17.21 2.20 0.40
C PRO A 210 -18.26 1.64 -0.56
N GLY A 211 -19.15 0.81 -0.03
CA GLY A 211 -20.16 0.10 -0.82
C GLY A 211 -19.71 -1.29 -1.29
N ASP A 212 -18.45 -1.67 -1.10
CA ASP A 212 -18.03 -3.06 -1.21
C ASP A 212 -18.66 -3.91 -0.08
N SER A 213 -19.00 -5.15 -0.41
CA SER A 213 -19.67 -6.10 0.49
C SER A 213 -18.88 -7.40 0.68
N GLN A 214 -17.59 -7.37 0.35
CA GLN A 214 -16.71 -8.51 0.53
C GLN A 214 -16.62 -8.96 1.99
N VAL A 215 -16.80 -10.26 2.18
CA VAL A 215 -16.75 -10.90 3.49
C VAL A 215 -15.42 -11.63 3.64
N VAL A 216 -14.73 -11.35 4.75
CA VAL A 216 -13.40 -11.88 5.05
C VAL A 216 -13.50 -12.89 6.19
N LYS A 217 -12.98 -14.11 5.99
CA LYS A 217 -12.87 -15.13 7.04
C LYS A 217 -11.57 -14.93 7.80
N VAL A 218 -11.66 -14.75 9.12
CA VAL A 218 -10.50 -14.46 9.98
C VAL A 218 -10.41 -15.49 11.11
N GLN A 219 -9.19 -15.90 11.42
CA GLN A 219 -8.84 -16.57 12.67
C GLN A 219 -7.95 -15.63 13.49
N LEU A 220 -8.27 -15.43 14.77
CA LEU A 220 -7.46 -14.60 15.67
C LEU A 220 -6.42 -15.45 16.40
N ASN A 221 -5.32 -14.83 16.82
CA ASN A 221 -4.44 -15.45 17.81
C ASN A 221 -5.21 -15.57 19.13
N ASN A 222 -5.25 -16.77 19.72
CA ASN A 222 -5.85 -16.98 21.04
C ASN A 222 -4.97 -16.34 22.11
N THR A 223 -5.10 -15.04 22.29
CA THR A 223 -4.70 -14.34 23.51
C THR A 223 -5.98 -13.80 24.12
N ASP A 224 -6.68 -14.67 24.86
CA ASP A 224 -7.71 -14.25 25.80
C ASP A 224 -7.07 -13.36 26.86
N GLU A 225 -7.02 -12.05 26.61
CA GLU A 225 -7.13 -11.05 27.65
C GLU A 225 -8.21 -10.05 27.25
N SER A 226 -9.19 -9.93 28.13
CA SER A 226 -10.38 -9.09 28.04
C SER A 226 -10.12 -7.71 27.45
N GLY A 227 -10.58 -7.50 26.22
CA GLY A 227 -10.70 -6.19 25.59
C GLY A 227 -12.05 -6.11 24.87
N GLN A 228 -12.98 -5.35 25.44
CA GLN A 228 -14.25 -4.98 24.83
C GLN A 228 -13.98 -4.16 23.55
N GLY A 229 -13.77 -4.82 22.43
CA GLY A 229 -13.64 -4.22 21.11
C GLY A 229 -14.97 -4.30 20.37
N LEU A 230 -15.76 -3.23 20.42
CA LEU A 230 -16.93 -3.05 19.56
C LEU A 230 -16.43 -2.70 18.16
N GLY A 231 -16.34 -3.70 17.27
CA GLY A 231 -15.97 -3.48 15.88
C GLY A 231 -15.96 -4.78 15.12
N GLY A 232 -17.01 -5.02 14.33
CA GLY A 232 -17.14 -6.21 13.49
C GLY A 232 -18.51 -6.83 13.67
N ALA A 233 -19.44 -6.47 12.77
CA ALA A 233 -20.67 -7.22 12.54
C ALA A 233 -20.33 -8.60 11.93
N GLY A 234 -19.67 -9.45 12.71
CA GLY A 234 -19.57 -10.86 12.45
C GLY A 234 -20.88 -11.51 12.84
N MET A 235 -21.53 -12.18 11.88
CA MET A 235 -22.67 -13.05 12.13
C MET A 235 -22.31 -14.05 13.25
N LEU A 236 -22.81 -13.81 14.46
CA LEU A 236 -22.90 -14.83 15.50
C LEU A 236 -23.93 -15.85 15.03
N SER A 237 -23.49 -16.94 14.39
CA SER A 237 -24.33 -18.12 14.23
C SER A 237 -24.44 -18.81 15.59
N TRP A 238 -25.35 -18.35 16.45
CA TRP A 238 -25.84 -19.13 17.59
C TRP A 238 -26.73 -20.27 17.07
N ARG A 239 -26.11 -21.27 16.44
CA ARG A 239 -26.71 -22.58 16.17
C ARG A 239 -25.83 -23.67 16.75
N SER A 240 -25.77 -23.71 18.08
CA SER A 240 -25.49 -24.90 18.88
C SER A 240 -25.51 -24.51 20.36
N GLY A 241 -26.63 -24.72 21.05
CA GLY A 241 -26.66 -24.64 22.53
C GLY A 241 -27.90 -24.08 23.21
N ALA A 242 -28.96 -23.69 22.49
CA ALA A 242 -30.14 -23.05 23.09
C ALA A 242 -31.47 -23.78 22.82
N GLU A 243 -31.49 -25.12 22.80
CA GLU A 243 -32.73 -25.90 22.65
C GLU A 243 -33.22 -26.60 23.94
N TRP A 244 -32.61 -26.38 25.10
CA TRP A 244 -32.99 -27.12 26.33
C TRP A 244 -33.54 -26.28 27.50
N ILE A 245 -33.90 -25.01 27.31
CA ILE A 245 -34.38 -24.17 28.43
C ILE A 245 -35.86 -23.76 28.35
N CYS A 246 -36.55 -23.93 27.22
CA CYS A 246 -37.97 -23.52 27.11
C CYS A 246 -39.01 -24.63 27.35
N ALA A 247 -38.58 -25.87 27.65
CA ALA A 247 -39.52 -26.98 27.89
C ALA A 247 -39.86 -27.26 29.36
N VAL A 248 -39.21 -26.59 30.33
CA VAL A 248 -39.39 -26.90 31.77
C VAL A 248 -40.33 -25.92 32.50
N THR A 249 -40.66 -24.76 31.93
CA THR A 249 -41.51 -23.77 32.61
C THR A 249 -43.01 -23.86 32.27
N PHE A 250 -43.45 -24.75 31.38
CA PHE A 250 -44.88 -24.94 31.08
C PHE A 250 -45.57 -26.11 31.81
N ALA A 251 -44.86 -26.87 32.65
CA ALA A 251 -45.43 -28.02 33.37
C ALA A 251 -45.84 -27.75 34.83
N LEU A 252 -45.76 -26.51 35.33
CA LEU A 252 -46.10 -26.17 36.73
C LEU A 252 -47.25 -25.16 36.89
N ALA A 253 -48.04 -24.91 35.84
CA ALA A 253 -49.23 -24.06 35.92
C ALA A 253 -50.56 -24.84 35.97
N PHE A 254 -50.52 -26.16 36.19
CA PHE A 254 -51.72 -27.00 36.38
C PHE A 254 -51.46 -28.14 37.37
N VAL A 255 -51.10 -27.85 38.62
CA VAL A 255 -51.48 -28.67 39.81
C VAL A 255 -51.31 -27.78 41.05
N LEU A 256 -52.47 -27.31 41.57
CA LEU A 256 -52.83 -26.79 42.91
C LEU A 256 -53.65 -25.51 42.82
#